data_AF-A0A8I0L743-F1
#
_entry.id   AF-A0A8I0L743-F1
#
_cell.length_a   1.000
_cell.length_b   1.000
_cell.length_c   1.000
_cell.angle_alpha   90.00
_cell.angle_beta   90.00
_cell.angle_gamma   90.00
#
_symmetry.space_group_name_H-M   'P 1'
#
loop_
_entity.id
_entity.type
_entity.pdbx_description
1 polymer ?
#
loop_
_entity_poly.entity_id
_entity_poly.type
_entity_poly.pdbx_seq_one_letter_code
_entity_poly.pdbx_strand_id
1 'polypeptide(L)'
;MDELRVKCPWDRVQTFESLRSSTIEETYELVDALLDHDMKNVKKELGDLLLHVIFYSKIASEEGAFDIADVADTECDKLIFRHPH
;
A
#
# COMPACT_ATOMS: atom_id res chain seq x y z
N MET A 1 -3.95 11.52 -1.11
CA MET A 1 -5.07 10.57 -0.96
C MET A 1 -6.34 11.26 -0.48
N ASP A 2 -6.26 12.20 0.47
CA ASP A 2 -7.44 12.93 1.00
C ASP A 2 -8.31 13.58 -0.08
N GLU A 3 -7.69 14.29 -1.01
CA GLU A 3 -8.44 14.93 -2.10
C GLU A 3 -9.10 13.90 -3.03
N LEU A 4 -8.43 12.78 -3.31
CA LEU A 4 -8.93 11.71 -4.18
C LEU A 4 -10.14 11.00 -3.55
N ARG A 5 -10.07 10.66 -2.25
CA ARG A 5 -11.18 10.09 -1.48
C ARG A 5 -12.43 10.98 -1.51
N VAL A 6 -12.28 12.29 -1.63
CA VAL A 6 -13.40 13.24 -1.68
C VAL A 6 -13.91 13.45 -3.11
N LYS A 7 -13.01 13.67 -4.07
CA LYS A 7 -13.35 14.15 -5.42
C LYS A 7 -13.55 13.04 -6.45
N CYS A 8 -12.92 11.88 -6.29
CA CYS A 8 -13.02 10.78 -7.23
C CYS A 8 -14.09 9.78 -6.77
N PRO A 9 -15.16 9.54 -7.57
CA PRO A 9 -16.21 8.61 -7.20
C PRO A 9 -15.71 7.18 -6.98
N TRP A 10 -14.71 6.75 -7.74
CA TRP A 10 -14.13 5.42 -7.64
C TRP A 10 -13.31 5.27 -6.34
N ASP A 11 -12.44 6.24 -6.03
CA ASP A 11 -11.60 6.20 -4.81
C ASP A 11 -12.45 6.28 -3.53
N ARG A 12 -13.53 7.07 -3.57
CA ARG A 12 -14.42 7.27 -2.42
C ARG A 12 -15.12 5.99 -1.95
N VAL A 13 -15.46 5.09 -2.87
CA VAL A 13 -16.23 3.87 -2.55
C VAL A 13 -15.34 2.67 -2.20
N GLN A 14 -14.03 2.81 -2.28
CA GLN A 14 -13.11 1.71 -1.97
C GLN A 14 -13.15 1.37 -0.47
N THR A 15 -13.10 0.07 -0.20
CA THR A 15 -12.98 -0.55 1.13
C THR A 15 -11.74 -1.46 1.17
N PHE A 16 -11.47 -2.04 2.34
CA PHE A 16 -10.40 -3.04 2.46
C PHE A 16 -10.60 -4.23 1.51
N GLU A 17 -11.84 -4.71 1.43
CA GLU A 17 -12.23 -5.87 0.64
C GLU A 17 -12.18 -5.59 -0.85
N SER A 18 -12.58 -4.39 -1.30
CA SER A 18 -12.59 -4.06 -2.72
C SER A 18 -11.17 -3.95 -3.30
N LEU A 19 -10.23 -3.43 -2.51
CA LEU A 19 -8.83 -3.25 -2.92
C LEU A 19 -8.00 -4.54 -2.85
N ARG A 20 -8.47 -5.56 -2.12
CA ARG A 20 -7.72 -6.81 -1.90
C ARG A 20 -7.37 -7.51 -3.20
N SER A 21 -8.31 -7.60 -4.14
CA SER A 21 -8.07 -8.30 -5.42
C SER A 21 -7.00 -7.58 -6.24
N SER A 22 -7.10 -6.26 -6.38
CA SER A 22 -6.09 -5.46 -7.08
C SER A 22 -4.73 -5.54 -6.40
N THR A 23 -4.67 -5.57 -5.06
CA THR A 23 -3.40 -5.76 -4.34
C THR A 23 -2.71 -7.08 -4.68
N ILE A 24 -3.49 -8.15 -4.86
CA ILE A 24 -2.95 -9.45 -5.30
C ILE A 24 -2.43 -9.35 -6.74
N GLU A 25 -3.20 -8.72 -7.64
CA GLU A 25 -2.82 -8.52 -9.03
C GLU A 25 -1.48 -7.75 -9.14
N GLU A 26 -1.35 -6.58 -8.51
CA GLU A 26 -0.12 -5.79 -8.53
C GLU A 26 1.08 -6.54 -7.91
N THR A 27 0.84 -7.42 -6.94
CA THR A 27 1.89 -8.27 -6.38
C THR A 27 2.38 -9.30 -7.42
N TYR A 28 1.48 -9.87 -8.22
CA TYR A 28 1.87 -10.75 -9.32
C TYR A 28 2.60 -9.98 -10.43
N GLU A 29 2.14 -8.78 -10.80
CA GLU A 29 2.84 -7.94 -11.78
C GLU A 29 4.26 -7.60 -11.30
N LEU A 30 4.44 -7.29 -10.00
CA LEU A 30 5.77 -7.08 -9.43
C LEU A 30 6.65 -8.33 -9.53
N VAL A 31 6.09 -9.51 -9.22
CA VAL A 31 6.83 -10.79 -9.30
C VAL A 31 7.27 -11.06 -10.73
N ASP A 32 6.39 -10.87 -11.71
CA ASP A 32 6.71 -11.05 -13.12
C ASP A 32 7.83 -10.08 -13.57
N ALA A 33 7.72 -8.80 -13.20
CA ALA A 33 8.76 -7.81 -13.50
C ALA A 33 10.11 -8.15 -12.87
N LEU A 34 10.13 -8.74 -11.67
CA LEU A 34 11.35 -9.21 -11.00
C LEU A 34 11.98 -10.40 -11.73
N LEU A 35 11.16 -11.37 -12.17
CA LEU A 35 11.61 -12.55 -12.92
C LEU A 35 12.21 -12.16 -14.28
N ASP A 36 11.63 -11.15 -14.93
CA ASP A 36 12.09 -10.65 -16.23
C ASP A 36 13.26 -9.65 -16.13
N HIS A 37 13.72 -9.34 -14.91
CA HIS A 37 14.72 -8.30 -14.65
C HIS A 37 14.35 -6.91 -15.22
N ASP A 38 13.05 -6.62 -15.36
CA ASP A 38 12.54 -5.36 -15.88
C ASP A 38 12.46 -4.31 -14.77
N MET A 39 13.57 -3.58 -14.58
CA MET A 39 13.67 -2.56 -13.54
C MET A 39 12.72 -1.38 -13.72
N LYS A 40 12.22 -1.14 -14.93
CA LYS A 40 11.23 -0.10 -15.16
C LYS A 40 9.90 -0.53 -14.56
N ASN A 41 9.45 -1.75 -14.85
CA ASN A 41 8.20 -2.27 -14.31
C ASN A 41 8.29 -2.58 -12.83
N VAL A 42 9.42 -3.08 -12.31
CA VAL A 42 9.61 -3.22 -10.85
C VAL A 42 9.38 -1.90 -10.12
N LYS A 43 9.91 -0.79 -10.65
CA LYS A 43 9.68 0.54 -10.06
C LYS A 43 8.21 0.98 -10.16
N LYS A 44 7.52 0.63 -11.25
CA LYS A 44 6.08 0.91 -11.42
C LYS A 44 5.28 0.15 -10.36
N GLU A 45 5.43 -1.16 -10.29
CA GLU A 45 4.59 -2.00 -9.43
C GLU A 45 4.89 -1.80 -7.94
N LEU A 46 6.12 -1.46 -7.56
CA LEU A 46 6.42 -1.00 -6.20
C LEU A 46 5.67 0.30 -5.86
N GLY A 47 5.48 1.19 -6.83
CA GLY A 47 4.67 2.40 -6.68
C GLY A 47 3.19 2.07 -6.49
N ASP A 48 2.67 1.11 -7.26
CA ASP A 48 1.27 0.68 -7.19
C ASP A 48 0.98 -0.06 -5.86
N LEU A 49 1.90 -0.89 -5.37
CA LEU A 49 1.81 -1.47 -4.02
C LEU A 49 1.90 -0.40 -2.92
N LEU A 50 2.77 0.59 -3.06
CA LEU A 50 2.84 1.70 -2.11
C LEU A 50 1.54 2.51 -2.09
N LEU A 51 0.91 2.71 -3.25
CA LEU A 51 -0.40 3.34 -3.37
C LEU A 51 -1.44 2.58 -2.54
N HIS A 52 -1.47 1.24 -2.63
CA HIS A 52 -2.37 0.42 -1.83
C HIS A 52 -2.11 0.55 -0.32
N VAL A 53 -0.85 0.56 0.13
CA VAL A 53 -0.52 0.80 1.55
C VAL A 53 -1.07 2.14 2.03
N ILE A 54 -0.89 3.21 1.25
CA ILE A 54 -1.44 4.54 1.55
C ILE A 54 -2.97 4.49 1.57
N PHE A 55 -3.60 3.75 0.66
CA PHE A 55 -5.05 3.65 0.57
C PHE A 55 -5.64 2.95 1.80
N TYR A 56 -5.11 1.78 2.17
CA TYR A 56 -5.53 1.07 3.38
C TYR A 56 -5.36 1.92 4.64
N SER A 57 -4.20 2.58 4.76
CA SER A 57 -3.92 3.49 5.88
C SER A 57 -4.90 4.66 5.93
N LYS A 58 -5.31 5.17 4.76
CA LYS A 58 -6.30 6.26 4.70
C LYS A 58 -7.69 5.79 5.13
N ILE A 59 -8.14 4.62 4.68
CA ILE A 59 -9.44 4.06 5.07
C ILE A 59 -9.45 3.77 6.58
N ALA A 60 -8.39 3.15 7.12
CA ALA A 60 -8.25 2.93 8.56
C ALA A 60 -8.29 4.23 9.37
N SER A 61 -7.64 5.29 8.87
CA SER A 61 -7.60 6.59 9.52
C SER A 61 -8.99 7.23 9.59
N GLU A 62 -9.82 7.05 8.55
CA GLU A 62 -11.21 7.52 8.55
C GLU A 62 -12.10 6.79 9.56
N GLU A 63 -11.76 5.54 9.91
CA GLU A 63 -12.41 4.75 10.95
C GLU A 63 -11.81 4.98 12.34
N GLY A 64 -10.77 5.82 12.46
CA GLY A 64 -10.06 6.10 13.71
C GLY A 64 -9.24 4.92 14.23
N ALA A 65 -8.87 3.97 13.37
CA ALA A 65 -8.16 2.75 13.74
C ALA A 65 -6.63 2.93 13.78
N PHE A 66 -6.04 3.37 12.66
CA PHE A 66 -4.62 3.68 12.51
C PHE A 66 -4.40 4.51 11.24
N ASP A 67 -3.24 5.15 11.10
CA ASP A 67 -2.84 5.87 9.89
C ASP A 67 -1.50 5.37 9.31
N ILE A 68 -0.98 6.08 8.32
CA ILE A 68 0.27 5.69 7.63
C ILE A 68 1.50 5.82 8.52
N ALA A 69 1.48 6.73 9.50
CA ALA A 69 2.56 6.87 10.47
C ALA A 69 2.57 5.65 11.40
N ASP A 70 1.40 5.23 11.90
CA ASP A 70 1.29 4.01 12.72
C ASP A 70 1.83 2.76 12.00
N VAL A 71 1.54 2.62 10.70
CA VAL A 71 2.06 1.53 9.86
C VAL A 71 3.58 1.58 9.75
N ALA A 72 4.15 2.77 9.50
CA ALA A 72 5.58 2.96 9.37
C ALA A 72 6.31 2.74 10.72
N ASP A 73 5.79 3.28 11.82
CA ASP A 73 6.33 3.13 13.16
C ASP A 73 6.32 1.66 13.60
N THR A 74 5.23 0.94 13.31
CA THR A 74 5.16 -0.52 13.57
C THR A 74 6.26 -1.29 12.84
N GLU A 75 6.57 -0.94 11.59
CA GLU A 75 7.68 -1.58 10.86
C GLU A 75 9.05 -1.18 11.42
N CYS A 76 9.24 0.10 11.77
CA CYS A 76 10.46 0.60 12.39
C CYS A 76 10.75 -0.11 13.72
N ASP A 77 9.77 -0.18 14.62
CA ASP A 77 9.89 -0.87 15.91
C ASP A 77 10.20 -2.36 15.72
N LYS A 78 9.56 -3.01 14.74
CA LYS A 78 9.83 -4.40 14.38
C LYS A 78 11.26 -4.59 13.89
N LEU A 79 11.79 -3.66 13.09
CA LEU A 79 13.16 -3.72 12.59
C LEU A 79 14.19 -3.53 13.71
N ILE A 80 13.96 -2.55 14.61
CA ILE A 80 14.80 -2.33 15.80
C ILE A 80 14.80 -3.57 16.69
N PHE A 81 13.62 -4.15 16.95
CA PHE A 81 13.49 -5.35 17.76
C PHE A 81 14.24 -6.56 17.16
N ARG A 82 14.17 -6.73 15.83
CA ARG A 82 14.83 -7.84 15.13
C ARG A 82 16.33 -7.65 14.93
N HIS A 83 16.82 -6.41 14.95
CA HIS A 83 18.22 -6.06 14.70
C HIS A 83 18.73 -5.10 15.79
N PRO A 84 19.01 -5.58 17.01
CA PRO A 84 19.36 -4.74 18.17
C PRO A 84 20.81 -4.20 18.12
N HIS A 85 21.40 -4.05 16.93
CA HIS A 85 22.81 -3.70 16.72
C HIS A 85 22.96 -2.32 16.08
#